data_AF-Q2LVM9-F1
#
_entry.id   AF-Q2LVM9-F1
#
_cell.length_a   1.000
_cell.length_b   1.000
_cell.length_c   1.000
_cell.angle_alpha   90.00
_cell.angle_beta   90.00
_cell.angle_gamma   90.00
#
_symmetry.space_group_name_H-M   'P 1'
#
loop_
_entity.id
_entity.type
_entity.pdbx_description
1 polymer ?
#
loop_
_entity_poly.entity_id
_entity_poly.type
_entity_poly.pdbx_seq_one_letter_code
_entity_poly.pdbx_strand_id
1 'polypeptide(L)'
;MSMHGTITDLIETITHELEPLALIIRADYDEPGIRFFTPPNFSQQVACMRHPAGHKIAPHIHNFLFRQVMYTQEVLIIRRGRAKVNLYSSNRDFVTSRILESGDLILLCGGGHSFEMLEETSMIEVKQGPYTGEGDKTRFDDQEPDE
;
A
#
# COMPACT_ATOMS: atom_id res chain seq x y z
N MET A 1 -11.54 11.22 22.75
CA MET A 1 -11.31 12.50 22.07
C MET A 1 -10.95 12.18 20.64
N SER A 2 -11.85 12.41 19.69
CA SER A 2 -11.60 12.13 18.27
C SER A 2 -10.72 13.25 17.73
N MET A 3 -9.44 12.97 17.54
CA MET A 3 -8.57 13.84 16.74
C MET A 3 -9.04 13.71 15.30
N HIS A 4 -9.74 14.73 14.81
CA HIS A 4 -10.01 14.86 13.39
C HIS A 4 -8.69 15.22 12.73
N GLY A 5 -7.92 14.20 12.34
CA GLY A 5 -6.83 14.36 11.39
C GLY A 5 -7.38 15.05 10.14
N THR A 6 -6.60 15.96 9.58
CA THR A 6 -6.96 16.52 8.28
C THR A 6 -6.96 15.40 7.24
N ILE A 7 -7.72 15.51 6.14
CA ILE A 7 -7.79 14.45 5.11
C ILE A 7 -6.40 14.05 4.60
N THR A 8 -5.44 14.98 4.62
CA THR A 8 -4.02 14.75 4.29
C THR A 8 -3.27 13.88 5.30
N ASP A 9 -3.73 13.79 6.54
CA ASP A 9 -3.09 12.97 7.58
C ASP A 9 -3.53 11.49 7.52
N LEU A 10 -4.66 11.23 6.87
CA LEU A 10 -5.23 9.87 6.73
C LEU A 10 -4.79 9.18 5.45
N ILE A 11 -4.23 9.93 4.50
CA ILE A 11 -3.74 9.41 3.22
C ILE A 11 -2.35 9.96 3.00
N GLU A 12 -1.36 9.08 2.91
CA GLU A 12 0.02 9.46 2.72
C GLU A 12 0.57 8.84 1.44
N THR A 13 1.19 9.64 0.58
CA THR A 13 1.96 9.15 -0.58
C THR A 13 3.43 9.46 -0.33
N ILE A 14 4.26 8.43 -0.38
CA ILE A 14 5.70 8.51 -0.10
C ILE A 14 6.43 8.34 -1.42
N THR A 15 7.24 9.33 -1.77
CA THR A 15 8.00 9.38 -3.02
C THR A 15 9.48 9.59 -2.74
N HIS A 16 10.34 8.98 -3.55
CA HIS A 16 11.76 9.31 -3.63
C HIS A 16 12.02 9.93 -5.00
N GLU A 17 12.34 11.23 -5.02
CA GLU A 17 12.35 12.05 -6.25
C GLU A 17 11.01 11.96 -7.00
N LEU A 18 10.99 11.28 -8.16
CA LEU A 18 9.80 11.05 -8.97
C LEU A 18 9.27 9.61 -8.86
N GLU A 19 9.94 8.74 -8.10
CA GLU A 19 9.55 7.35 -7.88
C GLU A 19 8.54 7.26 -6.72
N PRO A 20 7.30 6.79 -6.94
CA PRO A 20 6.38 6.46 -5.87
C PRO A 20 6.82 5.16 -5.18
N LEU A 21 7.06 5.21 -3.88
CA LEU A 21 7.46 4.05 -3.08
C LEU A 21 6.26 3.38 -2.43
N ALA A 22 5.41 4.19 -1.78
CA ALA A 22 4.25 3.69 -1.07
C ALA A 22 3.08 4.67 -1.05
N LEU A 23 1.88 4.12 -0.90
CA LEU A 23 0.65 4.82 -0.56
C LEU A 23 0.08 4.17 0.71
N ILE A 24 -0.18 4.96 1.75
CA ILE A 24 -0.81 4.51 2.99
C ILE A 24 -2.21 5.11 3.08
N ILE A 25 -3.19 4.27 3.43
CA ILE A 25 -4.55 4.64 3.76
C ILE A 25 -4.80 4.23 5.21
N ARG A 26 -5.01 5.21 6.08
CA ARG A 26 -5.26 4.96 7.50
C ARG A 26 -6.64 4.37 7.73
N ALA A 27 -6.76 3.54 8.76
CA ALA A 27 -8.01 2.85 9.14
C ALA A 27 -9.22 3.80 9.26
N ASP A 28 -8.98 5.03 9.71
CA ASP A 28 -10.02 6.04 9.95
C ASP A 28 -10.46 6.80 8.67
N TYR A 29 -9.89 6.52 7.50
CA TYR A 29 -10.34 7.13 6.25
C TYR A 29 -11.71 6.59 5.82
N ASP A 30 -12.71 7.48 5.76
CA ASP A 30 -14.10 7.09 5.47
C ASP A 30 -14.88 8.20 4.73
N GLU A 31 -14.36 8.73 3.61
CA GLU A 31 -15.12 9.72 2.82
C GLU A 31 -16.27 9.09 2.01
N PRO A 32 -17.41 9.77 1.82
CA PRO A 32 -18.51 9.25 0.99
C PRO A 32 -18.13 9.19 -0.50
N GLY A 33 -18.59 8.15 -1.19
CA GLY A 33 -18.37 7.93 -2.62
C GLY A 33 -17.26 6.93 -2.90
N ILE A 34 -16.72 6.97 -4.12
CA ILE A 34 -15.53 6.21 -4.53
C ILE A 34 -14.38 7.19 -4.75
N ARG A 35 -13.23 6.91 -4.13
CA ARG A 35 -12.00 7.68 -4.36
C ARG A 35 -10.87 6.74 -4.72
N PHE A 36 -10.30 6.92 -5.90
CA PHE A 36 -9.06 6.29 -6.30
C PHE A 36 -7.86 7.10 -5.79
N PHE A 37 -6.86 6.39 -5.28
CA PHE A 37 -5.62 6.98 -4.76
C PHE A 37 -4.41 6.69 -5.64
N THR A 38 -4.64 5.99 -6.75
CA THR A 38 -3.60 5.49 -7.65
C THR A 38 -3.81 6.08 -9.05
N PRO A 39 -2.73 6.48 -9.73
CA PRO A 39 -2.80 6.86 -11.13
C PRO A 39 -3.37 5.73 -12.02
N PRO A 40 -4.07 6.07 -13.13
CA PRO A 40 -4.65 5.06 -14.03
C PRO A 40 -3.65 4.12 -14.71
N ASN A 41 -2.37 4.48 -14.73
CA ASN A 41 -1.30 3.69 -15.33
C ASN A 41 -0.62 2.73 -14.35
N PHE A 42 -0.99 2.72 -13.07
CA PHE A 42 -0.49 1.72 -12.13
C PHE A 42 -1.06 0.34 -12.46
N SER A 43 -0.24 -0.70 -12.30
CA SER A 43 -0.68 -2.07 -12.55
C SER A 43 -1.69 -2.55 -11.50
N GLN A 44 -1.63 -1.99 -10.28
CA GLN A 44 -2.63 -2.14 -9.22
C GLN A 44 -3.27 -0.81 -8.87
N GLN A 45 -4.60 -0.81 -8.75
CA GLN A 45 -5.35 0.37 -8.35
C GLN A 45 -5.99 0.16 -6.98
N VAL A 46 -5.85 1.17 -6.12
CA VAL A 46 -6.46 1.20 -4.80
C VAL A 46 -7.49 2.32 -4.74
N ALA A 47 -8.68 1.98 -4.24
CA ALA A 47 -9.76 2.91 -3.98
C ALA A 47 -10.49 2.55 -2.68
N CYS A 48 -10.97 3.56 -1.98
CA CYS A 48 -11.92 3.42 -0.89
C CYS A 48 -13.32 3.74 -1.42
N MET A 49 -14.31 2.98 -0.94
CA MET A 49 -15.70 3.13 -1.36
C MET A 49 -16.60 3.13 -0.14
N ARG A 50 -17.35 4.22 0.07
CA ARG A 50 -18.39 4.33 1.08
C ARG A 50 -19.71 4.74 0.44
N HIS A 51 -20.69 3.85 0.51
CA HIS A 51 -22.03 4.10 0.00
C HIS A 51 -23.08 4.00 1.11
N PRO A 52 -24.16 4.80 1.06
CA PRO A 52 -25.26 4.67 2.01
C PRO A 52 -26.00 3.33 1.81
N ALA A 53 -26.72 2.91 2.86
CA ALA A 53 -27.58 1.74 2.80
C ALA A 53 -28.58 1.83 1.63
N GLY A 54 -28.70 0.74 0.87
CA GLY A 54 -29.59 0.66 -0.30
C GLY A 54 -28.97 1.10 -1.63
N HIS A 55 -27.76 1.69 -1.64
CA HIS A 55 -27.02 1.92 -2.89
C HIS A 55 -26.69 0.60 -3.58
N LYS A 56 -26.77 0.57 -4.92
CA LYS A 56 -26.47 -0.62 -5.73
C LYS A 56 -25.43 -0.29 -6.78
N ILE A 57 -24.32 -1.03 -6.76
CA ILE A 57 -23.36 -1.07 -7.86
C ILE A 57 -23.92 -2.03 -8.91
N ALA A 58 -24.02 -1.58 -10.16
CA ALA A 58 -24.56 -2.41 -11.24
C ALA A 58 -23.67 -3.64 -11.49
N PRO A 59 -24.25 -4.83 -11.76
CA PRO A 59 -23.48 -6.00 -12.18
C PRO A 59 -22.65 -5.70 -13.43
N HIS A 60 -21.38 -6.07 -13.42
CA HIS A 60 -20.48 -5.92 -14.56
C HIS A 60 -19.41 -7.00 -14.54
N ILE A 61 -18.80 -7.22 -15.72
CA ILE A 61 -17.58 -8.02 -15.89
C ILE A 61 -16.51 -7.13 -16.49
N HIS A 62 -15.25 -7.40 -16.18
CA HIS A 62 -14.15 -6.70 -16.83
C HIS A 62 -13.85 -7.31 -18.20
N ASN A 63 -13.59 -6.45 -19.18
CA ASN A 63 -13.24 -6.87 -20.53
C ASN A 63 -11.90 -7.62 -20.55
N PHE A 64 -11.80 -8.61 -21.44
CA PHE A 64 -10.54 -9.27 -21.72
C PHE A 64 -9.58 -8.27 -22.38
N LEU A 65 -8.50 -7.93 -21.68
CA LEU A 65 -7.50 -6.95 -22.10
C LEU A 65 -6.12 -7.46 -21.73
N PHE A 66 -5.19 -7.39 -22.69
CA PHE A 66 -3.78 -7.63 -22.42
C PHE A 66 -3.20 -6.46 -21.63
N ARG A 67 -2.40 -6.78 -20.60
CA ARG A 67 -1.67 -5.80 -19.79
C ARG A 67 -0.24 -6.29 -19.62
N GLN A 68 0.71 -5.38 -19.66
CA GLN A 68 2.10 -5.65 -19.32
C GLN A 68 2.36 -5.22 -17.87
N VAL A 69 2.92 -6.11 -17.08
CA VAL A 69 3.35 -5.85 -15.70
C VAL A 69 4.87 -5.97 -15.68
N MET A 70 5.55 -4.89 -15.29
CA MET A 70 7.02 -4.86 -15.27
C MET A 70 7.59 -5.26 -13.91
N TYR A 71 6.86 -4.96 -12.83
CA TYR A 71 7.26 -5.22 -11.46
C TYR A 71 6.06 -5.72 -10.66
N THR A 72 6.32 -6.60 -9.70
CA THR A 72 5.32 -7.01 -8.73
C THR A 72 5.11 -5.89 -7.72
N GLN A 73 3.88 -5.39 -7.67
CA GLN A 73 3.42 -4.52 -6.59
C GLN A 73 2.59 -5.35 -5.61
N GLU A 74 2.48 -4.86 -4.38
CA GLU A 74 1.69 -5.52 -3.34
C GLU A 74 0.92 -4.55 -2.48
N VAL A 75 -0.24 -5.00 -2.02
CA VAL A 75 -1.07 -4.31 -1.04
C VAL A 75 -1.11 -5.16 0.23
N LEU A 76 -0.76 -4.55 1.36
CA LEU A 76 -0.91 -5.16 2.67
C LEU A 76 -2.04 -4.46 3.44
N ILE A 77 -2.86 -5.27 4.11
CA ILE A 77 -3.89 -4.82 5.03
C ILE A 77 -3.53 -5.36 6.40
N ILE A 78 -3.32 -4.49 7.38
CA ILE A 78 -3.06 -4.90 8.75
C ILE A 78 -4.38 -5.32 9.39
N ARG A 79 -4.60 -6.61 9.58
CA ARG A 79 -5.84 -7.10 10.20
C ARG A 79 -5.85 -6.88 11.71
N ARG A 80 -4.70 -7.09 12.34
CA ARG A 80 -4.46 -6.94 13.79
C ARG A 80 -2.97 -6.73 14.02
N GLY A 81 -2.62 -5.93 15.02
CA GLY A 81 -1.24 -5.70 15.45
C GLY A 81 -0.68 -4.36 14.98
N ARG A 82 0.64 -4.27 14.99
CA ARG A 82 1.42 -3.08 14.68
C ARG A 82 2.77 -3.45 14.08
N ALA A 83 3.08 -2.89 12.92
CA ALA A 83 4.32 -3.16 12.18
C ALA A 83 5.00 -1.86 11.76
N LYS A 84 6.33 -1.83 11.85
CA LYS A 84 7.17 -0.81 11.21
C LYS A 84 7.49 -1.28 9.79
N VAL A 85 7.31 -0.40 8.81
CA VAL A 85 7.77 -0.59 7.44
C VAL A 85 8.91 0.38 7.17
N ASN A 86 10.06 -0.14 6.74
CA ASN A 86 11.13 0.67 6.17
C ASN A 86 10.97 0.68 4.65
N LEU A 87 11.14 1.84 4.04
CA LEU A 87 11.04 2.05 2.60
C LEU A 87 12.40 2.47 2.06
N TYR A 88 12.76 1.90 0.91
CA TYR A 88 14.04 2.10 0.25
C TYR A 88 13.84 2.56 -1.19
N SER A 89 14.79 3.32 -1.71
CA SER A 89 14.86 3.67 -3.13
C SER A 89 15.13 2.42 -3.99
N SER A 90 14.94 2.51 -5.30
CA SER A 90 15.40 1.46 -6.23
C SER A 90 16.92 1.18 -6.17
N ASN A 91 17.71 2.12 -5.66
CA ASN A 91 19.16 1.94 -5.42
C ASN A 91 19.46 1.28 -4.06
N ARG A 92 18.43 0.90 -3.29
CA ARG A 92 18.50 0.26 -1.96
C ARG A 92 18.92 1.20 -0.83
N ASP A 93 18.88 2.51 -1.07
CA ASP A 93 19.11 3.51 -0.03
C ASP A 93 17.89 3.59 0.87
N PHE A 94 18.09 3.65 2.19
CA PHE A 94 16.99 3.92 3.13
C PHE A 94 16.40 5.31 2.86
N VAL A 95 15.07 5.39 2.77
CA VAL A 95 14.35 6.64 2.52
C VAL A 95 13.61 7.09 3.77
N THR A 96 12.76 6.23 4.33
CA THR A 96 11.97 6.56 5.53
C THR A 96 11.33 5.32 6.15
N SER A 97 10.75 5.46 7.33
CA SER A 97 9.98 4.41 7.99
C SER A 97 8.58 4.90 8.41
N ARG A 98 7.60 3.99 8.45
CA ARG A 98 6.25 4.27 8.95
C ARG A 98 5.78 3.15 9.85
N ILE A 99 4.95 3.50 10.83
CA ILE A 99 4.23 2.52 11.64
C ILE A 99 2.83 2.36 11.04
N LEU A 100 2.45 1.12 10.80
CA LEU A 100 1.13 0.70 10.36
C LEU A 100 0.43 0.00 11.53
N GLU A 101 -0.83 0.34 11.72
CA GLU A 101 -1.66 -0.19 12.81
C GLU A 101 -2.86 -0.94 12.25
N SER A 102 -3.62 -1.59 13.14
CA SER A 102 -4.78 -2.39 12.77
C SER A 102 -5.79 -1.58 11.95
N GLY A 103 -6.16 -2.07 10.77
CA GLY A 103 -7.06 -1.43 9.82
C GLY A 103 -6.35 -0.61 8.74
N ASP A 104 -5.06 -0.28 8.92
CA ASP A 104 -4.29 0.43 7.90
C ASP A 104 -4.06 -0.45 6.66
N LEU A 105 -4.01 0.21 5.51
CA LEU A 105 -3.61 -0.36 4.23
C LEU A 105 -2.36 0.35 3.73
N ILE A 106 -1.42 -0.42 3.17
CA ILE A 106 -0.30 0.11 2.40
C ILE A 106 -0.25 -0.55 1.02
N LEU A 107 -0.15 0.26 -0.04
CA LEU A 107 0.28 -0.17 -1.36
C LEU A 107 1.77 0.12 -1.46
N LEU A 108 2.56 -0.91 -1.76
CA LEU A 108 3.99 -0.83 -2.04
C LEU A 108 4.15 -0.84 -3.56
N CYS A 109 4.37 0.34 -4.13
CA CYS A 109 4.28 0.59 -5.57
C CYS A 109 5.63 0.78 -6.28
N GLY A 110 6.73 0.89 -5.54
CA GLY A 110 8.09 1.03 -6.08
C GLY A 110 9.18 0.80 -5.04
N GLY A 111 10.44 0.93 -5.46
CA GLY A 111 11.62 0.72 -4.62
C GLY A 111 11.66 -0.63 -3.89
N GLY A 112 12.17 -0.61 -2.66
CA GLY A 112 12.23 -1.77 -1.76
C GLY A 112 11.52 -1.50 -0.44
N HIS A 113 11.27 -2.54 0.33
CA HIS A 113 10.70 -2.42 1.68
C HIS A 113 11.14 -3.57 2.58
N SER A 114 11.10 -3.33 3.89
CA SER A 114 11.19 -4.36 4.93
C SER A 114 10.13 -4.11 5.99
N PHE A 115 9.75 -5.15 6.71
CA PHE A 115 8.79 -5.07 7.81
C PHE A 115 9.38 -5.63 9.09
N GLU A 116 9.19 -4.90 10.18
CA GLU A 116 9.44 -5.35 11.54
C GLU A 116 8.10 -5.38 12.29
N MET A 117 7.77 -6.53 12.87
CA MET A 117 6.57 -6.66 13.69
C MET A 117 6.87 -6.13 15.10
N LEU A 118 6.30 -4.98 15.46
CA LEU A 118 6.49 -4.37 16.79
C LEU A 118 5.70 -5.11 17.87
N GLU A 119 4.67 -5.85 17.46
CA GLU A 119 3.90 -6.81 18.26
C GLU A 119 3.36 -7.94 17.36
N GLU A 120 2.68 -8.93 17.93
CA GLU A 120 2.04 -9.99 17.14
C GLU A 120 1.07 -9.38 16.10
N THR A 121 1.45 -9.52 14.83
CA THR A 121 0.76 -8.84 13.74
C THR A 121 0.27 -9.84 12.70
N SER A 122 -0.99 -9.68 12.30
CA SER A 122 -1.65 -10.46 11.25
C SER A 122 -1.99 -9.55 10.09
N MET A 123 -1.57 -9.93 8.89
CA MET A 123 -1.75 -9.15 7.67
C MET A 123 -2.41 -9.98 6.58
N ILE A 124 -3.10 -9.31 5.65
CA ILE A 124 -3.47 -9.87 4.35
C ILE A 124 -2.59 -9.20 3.32
N GLU A 125 -2.01 -10.00 2.44
CA GLU A 125 -1.25 -9.51 1.31
C GLU A 125 -1.99 -9.84 0.01
N VAL A 126 -2.06 -8.87 -0.88
CA VAL A 126 -2.54 -9.01 -2.25
C VAL A 126 -1.39 -8.63 -3.17
N LYS A 127 -0.88 -9.60 -3.94
CA LYS A 127 0.21 -9.39 -4.90
C LYS A 127 -0.28 -9.36 -6.33
N GLN A 128 0.42 -8.58 -7.17
CA GLN A 128 0.24 -8.65 -8.61
C GLN A 128 0.67 -10.03 -9.12
N GLY A 129 -0.15 -10.67 -9.96
CA GLY A 129 0.24 -11.85 -10.72
C GLY A 129 0.71 -11.52 -12.14
N PRO A 130 1.25 -12.51 -12.87
CA PRO A 130 1.45 -13.90 -12.46
C PRO A 130 2.62 -14.06 -11.47
N TYR A 131 2.50 -15.02 -10.53
CA TYR A 131 3.57 -15.32 -9.57
C TYR A 131 4.79 -15.93 -10.26
N THR A 132 5.98 -15.37 -10.01
CA THR A 132 7.24 -15.78 -10.67
C THR A 132 8.15 -16.63 -9.77
N GLY A 133 7.73 -16.98 -8.55
CA GLY A 133 8.52 -17.79 -7.62
C GLY A 133 9.61 -16.99 -6.89
N GLU A 134 10.73 -17.64 -6.58
CA GLU A 134 11.86 -17.00 -5.87
C GLU A 134 12.55 -15.88 -6.68
N GLY A 135 12.34 -15.83 -7.99
CA GLY A 135 12.86 -14.78 -8.86
C GLY A 135 12.15 -13.43 -8.74
N ASP A 136 11.07 -13.35 -7.95
CA ASP A 136 10.22 -12.16 -7.83
C ASP A 136 10.88 -11.02 -7.04
N LYS A 137 11.90 -11.32 -6.23
CA LYS A 137 12.54 -10.33 -5.33
C LYS A 137 14.04 -10.54 -5.17
N THR A 138 14.74 -9.41 -5.08
CA THR A 138 16.13 -9.36 -4.61
C THR A 138 16.14 -8.90 -3.17
N ARG A 139 16.80 -9.66 -2.28
CA ARG A 139 16.99 -9.28 -0.88
C ARG A 139 18.33 -8.53 -0.72
N PHE A 140 18.38 -7.60 0.21
CA PHE A 140 19.57 -6.83 0.56
C PHE A 140 19.56 -6.54 2.06
N ASP A 141 20.73 -6.22 2.62
CA ASP A 141 20.87 -5.90 4.03
C ASP A 141 20.24 -4.53 4.33
N ASP A 142 19.60 -4.42 5.50
CA ASP A 142 19.01 -3.16 5.95
C ASP A 142 20.10 -2.08 6.05
N GLN A 143 19.79 -0.89 5.53
CA GLN A 143 20.67 0.29 5.52
C GLN A 143 20.07 1.43 6.35
N GLU A 144 19.07 1.14 7.20
CA GLU A 144 18.57 2.09 8.18
C GLU A 144 19.76 2.57 9.06
N PRO A 145 20.00 3.89 9.16
CA PRO A 145 21.09 4.41 9.98
C PRO A 145 20.91 3.99 11.44
N ASP A 146 21.99 3.57 12.10
CA ASP A 146 22.01 3.40 13.55
C ASP A 146 21.65 4.75 14.22
N GLU A 147 20.66 4.74 15.12
CA GLU A 147 20.21 5.93 15.89
C GLU A 147 21.32 6.52 16.79
#